data_AF-A0A966LFK2-F1
#
_entry.id   AF-A0A966LFK2-F1
#
_cell.length_a   1.000
_cell.length_b   1.000
_cell.length_c   1.000
_cell.angle_alpha   90.00
_cell.angle_beta   90.00
_cell.angle_gamma   90.00
#
_symmetry.space_group_name_H-M   'P 1'
#
loop_
_entity.id
_entity.type
_entity.pdbx_description
1 polymer ?
#
loop_
_entity_poly.entity_id
_entity_poly.type
_entity_poly.pdbx_seq_one_letter_code
_entity_poly.pdbx_strand_id
1 'polypeptide(L)' 'MKLLDDDRLFPADPRVRAIARDLYAGVRDLPILSPHGHTDPRWFAENAPFADPAQLFVTPDHYVFRML' A
#
# COMPACT_ATOMS: atom_id res chain seq x y z
N MET A 1 8.53 5.28 -18.19
CA MET A 1 9.50 5.52 -17.10
C MET A 1 8.83 5.06 -15.82
N LYS A 2 9.36 4.03 -15.14
CA LYS A 2 8.73 3.53 -13.90
C LYS A 2 9.06 4.52 -12.79
N LEU A 3 8.04 5.15 -12.19
CA LEU A 3 8.22 6.18 -11.16
C LEU A 3 8.78 5.60 -9.84
N LEU A 4 8.64 4.28 -9.65
CA LEU A 4 9.05 3.57 -8.45
C LEU A 4 10.07 2.49 -8.79
N ASP A 5 11.14 2.46 -8.00
CA ASP A 5 12.17 1.41 -8.03
C ASP A 5 11.58 0.08 -7.52
N ASP A 6 11.98 -1.02 -8.15
CA ASP A 6 11.59 -2.37 -7.71
C ASP A 6 12.32 -2.81 -6.45
N ASP A 7 13.51 -2.24 -6.20
CA ASP A 7 14.31 -2.45 -5.00
C ASP A 7 14.04 -1.39 -3.91
N ARG A 8 12.95 -0.64 -4.00
CA ARG A 8 12.59 0.37 -2.99
C ARG A 8 12.52 -0.27 -1.60
N LEU A 9 13.04 0.46 -0.61
CA LEU A 9 13.17 0.02 0.79
C LEU A 9 14.17 -1.12 1.04
N PHE A 10 14.82 -1.69 0.02
CA PHE A 10 15.90 -2.65 0.22
C PHE A 10 17.23 -1.95 0.59
N PRO A 11 18.13 -2.64 1.32
CA PRO A 11 19.45 -2.09 1.64
C PRO A 11 20.28 -1.73 0.39
N ALA A 12 21.19 -0.77 0.57
CA ALA A 12 22.09 -0.32 -0.49
C ALA A 12 23.21 -1.34 -0.81
N ASP A 13 23.63 -2.14 0.17
CA ASP A 13 24.66 -3.17 -0.02
C ASP A 13 24.18 -4.22 -1.05
N PRO A 14 24.94 -4.49 -2.13
CA PRO A 14 24.50 -5.37 -3.21
C PRO A 14 24.20 -6.81 -2.77
N ARG A 15 24.98 -7.34 -1.83
CA ARG A 15 24.82 -8.72 -1.35
C ARG A 15 23.58 -8.84 -0.46
N VAL A 16 23.38 -7.88 0.44
CA VAL A 16 22.17 -7.83 1.28
C VAL A 16 20.92 -7.60 0.44
N ARG A 17 21.00 -6.73 -0.58
CA ARG A 17 19.89 -6.48 -1.51
C ARG A 17 19.48 -7.73 -2.28
N ALA A 18 20.46 -8.53 -2.74
CA ALA A 18 20.15 -9.80 -3.42
C ALA A 18 19.34 -10.73 -2.52
N ILE A 19 19.73 -10.88 -1.25
CA ILE A 19 18.99 -11.67 -0.26
C ILE A 19 17.58 -11.10 -0.05
N ALA A 20 17.44 -9.77 0.07
CA ALA A 20 16.13 -9.12 0.24
C ALA A 20 15.19 -9.38 -0.96
N ARG A 21 15.72 -9.35 -2.20
CA ARG A 21 14.95 -9.68 -3.40
C ARG A 21 14.46 -11.12 -3.38
N ASP A 22 15.32 -12.07 -3.04
CA ASP A 22 14.97 -13.49 -3.02
C ASP A 22 13.86 -13.78 -2.00
N LEU A 23 13.99 -13.20 -0.79
CA LEU A 23 12.97 -13.31 0.25
C LEU A 23 11.66 -12.65 -0.18
N TYR A 24 11.71 -11.43 -0.74
CA TYR A 24 10.52 -10.72 -1.20
C TYR A 24 9.82 -11.44 -2.36
N ALA A 25 10.57 -11.98 -3.32
CA ALA A 25 10.03 -12.75 -4.45
C ALA A 25 9.23 -13.97 -3.98
N GLY A 26 9.62 -14.59 -2.88
CA GLY A 26 8.88 -15.71 -2.28
C GLY A 26 7.57 -15.33 -1.59
N VAL A 27 7.34 -14.06 -1.26
CA VAL A 27 6.20 -13.63 -0.43
C VAL A 27 5.30 -12.56 -1.05
N ARG A 28 5.77 -11.82 -2.07
CA ARG A 28 5.06 -10.64 -2.62
C ARG A 28 3.68 -10.94 -3.18
N ASP A 29 3.46 -12.17 -3.63
CA ASP A 29 2.23 -12.63 -4.28
C ASP A 29 1.32 -13.44 -3.33
N LEU A 30 1.67 -13.50 -2.04
CA LEU A 30 0.82 -14.13 -1.02
C LEU A 30 -0.42 -13.28 -0.73
N PRO A 31 -1.56 -13.89 -0.33
CA PRO A 31 -2.75 -13.15 0.07
C PRO A 31 -2.48 -12.21 1.25
N ILE A 32 -3.07 -11.02 1.19
CA ILE A 32 -3.05 -10.09 2.33
C ILE A 32 -4.05 -10.59 3.38
N LEU A 33 -3.55 -10.89 4.58
CA LEU A 33 -4.37 -11.10 5.76
C LEU A 33 -4.38 -9.82 6.59
N SER A 34 -5.53 -9.13 6.63
CA SER A 34 -5.73 -7.89 7.39
C SER A 34 -6.69 -8.13 8.56
N PRO A 35 -6.20 -8.65 9.71
CA PRO A 35 -7.06 -9.09 10.82
C PRO A 35 -7.64 -7.93 11.65
N HIS A 36 -7.23 -6.69 11.39
CA HIS A 36 -7.70 -5.50 12.08
C HIS A 36 -7.70 -4.30 11.13
N GLY A 37 -8.80 -3.55 11.08
CA GLY A 37 -8.96 -2.39 10.20
C GLY A 37 -10.26 -1.62 10.44
N HIS A 38 -10.39 -0.49 9.76
CA HIS A 38 -11.51 0.46 9.92
C HIS A 38 -12.12 0.90 8.59
N THR A 39 -12.02 0.10 7.54
CA THR A 39 -12.71 0.35 6.26
C THR A 39 -14.23 0.27 6.45
N ASP A 40 -15.00 1.13 5.79
CA ASP A 40 -16.47 1.08 5.89
C ASP A 40 -17.02 -0.18 5.20
N PRO A 41 -17.74 -1.08 5.90
CA PRO A 41 -18.28 -2.29 5.30
C PRO A 41 -19.29 -2.02 4.17
N ARG A 42 -19.94 -0.86 4.14
CA ARG A 42 -20.90 -0.50 3.08
C ARG A 42 -20.27 -0.40 1.70
N TRP A 43 -18.98 -0.06 1.63
CA TRP A 43 -18.26 -0.02 0.35
C TRP A 43 -18.34 -1.35 -0.39
N PHE A 44 -18.25 -2.46 0.33
CA PHE A 44 -18.32 -3.80 -0.25
C PHE A 44 -19.75 -4.29 -0.45
N ALA A 45 -20.67 -3.89 0.44
CA ALA A 45 -22.07 -4.30 0.36
C ALA A 45 -22.82 -3.64 -0.81
N GLU A 46 -22.57 -2.35 -1.06
CA GLU A 46 -23.27 -1.56 -2.07
C GLU A 46 -22.49 -1.44 -3.38
N ASN A 47 -21.16 -1.59 -3.33
CA ASN A 47 -20.26 -1.45 -4.48
C ASN A 47 -20.46 -0.14 -5.27
N ALA A 48 -20.82 0.93 -4.56
CA ALA A 48 -20.96 2.26 -5.14
C ALA A 48 -19.58 2.87 -5.44
N PRO A 49 -19.42 3.62 -6.54
CA PRO A 49 -18.16 4.31 -6.80
C PRO A 49 -17.92 5.43 -5.79
N PHE A 50 -16.65 5.68 -5.46
CA PHE A 50 -16.26 6.88 -4.72
C PHE A 50 -16.53 8.12 -5.58
N ALA A 51 -17.02 9.20 -4.95
CA ALA A 51 -17.43 10.42 -5.65
C ALA A 51 -16.26 11.12 -6.36
N ASP A 52 -15.11 11.24 -5.68
CA ASP A 52 -13.91 11.90 -6.20
C ASP A 52 -12.63 11.45 -5.42
N PRO A 53 -11.42 11.79 -5.93
CA PRO A 53 -10.18 11.42 -5.27
C PRO A 53 -9.95 12.07 -3.89
N ALA A 54 -10.50 13.27 -3.63
CA ALA A 54 -10.31 13.94 -2.35
C ALA A 54 -11.10 13.22 -1.24
N GLN A 55 -12.33 12.79 -1.54
CA GLN A 55 -13.17 11.98 -0.64
C GLN A 55 -12.58 10.61 -0.33
N LEU A 56 -11.75 10.05 -1.23
CA LEU A 56 -11.08 8.77 -1.01
C LEU A 56 -9.72 8.90 -0.32
N PHE A 57 -8.86 9.81 -0.78
CA PHE A 57 -7.44 9.85 -0.38
C PHE A 57 -7.07 10.95 0.61
N VAL A 58 -7.84 12.04 0.69
CA VAL A 58 -7.45 13.23 1.48
C VAL A 58 -8.33 13.41 2.70
N THR A 59 -9.64 13.57 2.49
CA THR A 59 -10.60 13.88 3.56
C THR A 59 -10.62 12.83 4.69
N PRO A 60 -10.58 11.50 4.43
CA PRO A 60 -10.63 10.51 5.50
C PRO A 60 -9.27 10.22 6.14
N ASP A 61 -8.16 10.62 5.50
CA ASP A 61 -6.81 10.33 5.99
C ASP A 61 -6.26 11.50 6.82
N HIS A 62 -6.31 11.32 8.14
CA HIS A 62 -5.81 12.30 9.09
C HIS A 62 -4.28 12.45 9.07
N TYR A 63 -3.51 11.48 8.55
CA TYR A 63 -2.07 11.66 8.37
C TYR A 63 -1.78 12.67 7.25
N VAL A 64 -2.57 12.64 6.17
CA VAL A 64 -2.46 13.61 5.07
C VAL A 64 -2.93 14.98 5.55
N PHE A 65 -4.14 15.07 6.11
CA PHE A 65 -4.73 16.36 6.48
C PHE A 65 -3.95 17.10 7.57
N ARG A 66 -3.33 16.39 8.53
CA ARG A 66 -2.54 17.03 9.60
C ARG A 66 -1.25 17.71 9.14
N MET A 67 -0.78 17.41 7.93
CA MET A 67 0.46 17.98 7.38
C MET A 67 0.21 19.25 6.54
N LEU A 68 -1.04 19.62 6.30
CA LEU A 68 -1.46 20.79 5.51
C LEU A 68 -1.67 22.04 6.36
#